data_AF-A0A317XQU8-F1
#
_entry.id   AF-A0A317XQU8-F1
#
_cell.length_a   1.000
_cell.length_b   1.000
_cell.length_c   1.000
_cell.angle_alpha   90.00
_cell.angle_beta   90.00
_cell.angle_gamma   90.00
#
_symmetry.space_group_name_H-M   'P 1'
#
loop_
_entity.id
_entity.type
_entity.pdbx_description
1 polymer ?
#
loop_
_entity_poly.entity_id
_entity_poly.type
_entity_poly.pdbx_seq_one_letter_code
_entity_poly.pdbx_strand_id
1 'polypeptide(L)'
;AVGGAFPPRPNDHNTHINARGRGVSQYALVKLVSHFLCSAPRPFFSLFHPAQLKDTMRIPTSIYIFLAVLHLLLLTQVAMAVGPSPLLDWRQNRPLWWENNHFWSTLVPELPKTPSEDWEFFYAPYPTYKGIPIYDADRTGLWRIQQALNDHEKIYVFEPRKDDGTGKYAGHLVPVSVLNNRPWRRTIDDDTRTAVVKHIDSFMHFEKQHGRLARSLVYGTPLRRIPFRYRKPSWAQVATDAREFQIDKPETEFDDDLRHELQKKGMAKFKQKWSGYVYLVRATEQKGIEVKYFAGSIHALG
;
A
#
# COMPACT_ATOMS: atom_id res chain seq x y z
N ALA A 1 11.68 -28.45 19.78
CA ALA A 1 12.42 -28.94 18.61
C ALA A 1 11.47 -29.01 17.42
N VAL A 2 11.52 -28.04 16.51
CA VAL A 2 10.76 -28.06 15.26
C VAL A 2 11.66 -27.45 14.19
N GLY A 3 12.17 -28.30 13.30
CA GLY A 3 12.96 -27.91 12.14
C GLY A 3 12.04 -27.57 10.97
N GLY A 4 12.24 -26.39 10.39
CA GLY A 4 11.64 -25.98 9.12
C GLY A 4 12.73 -25.92 8.06
N ALA A 5 12.61 -26.78 7.05
CA ALA A 5 13.49 -26.82 5.90
C ALA A 5 13.31 -25.58 5.01
N PHE A 6 14.41 -24.92 4.66
CA PHE A 6 14.45 -23.83 3.69
C PHE A 6 14.55 -24.38 2.26
N PRO A 7 13.84 -23.81 1.27
CA PRO A 7 14.09 -24.10 -0.14
C PRO A 7 15.35 -23.39 -0.67
N PRO A 8 15.97 -23.91 -1.75
CA PRO A 8 17.24 -23.41 -2.28
C PRO A 8 17.11 -22.06 -3.01
N ARG A 9 18.18 -21.25 -2.90
CA ARG A 9 18.35 -19.97 -3.61
C ARG A 9 18.52 -20.19 -5.13
N PRO A 10 17.90 -19.38 -6.00
CA PRO A 10 18.31 -19.29 -7.39
C PRO A 10 19.49 -18.33 -7.57
N ASN A 11 20.37 -18.70 -8.50
CA ASN A 11 21.63 -18.05 -8.87
C ASN A 11 21.45 -16.60 -9.38
N ASP A 12 22.33 -15.72 -8.90
CA ASP A 12 22.47 -14.34 -9.37
C ASP A 12 23.17 -14.30 -10.74
N HIS A 13 22.52 -13.66 -11.72
CA HIS A 13 23.14 -13.20 -12.95
C HIS A 13 23.20 -11.68 -12.93
N ASN A 14 24.42 -11.17 -12.73
CA ASN A 14 24.77 -9.76 -12.82
C ASN A 14 24.51 -9.20 -14.22
N THR A 15 23.66 -8.19 -14.30
CA THR A 15 23.60 -7.27 -15.46
C THR A 15 23.77 -5.84 -14.97
N HIS A 16 24.94 -5.27 -15.26
CA HIS A 16 25.22 -3.85 -15.09
C HIS A 16 24.43 -3.05 -16.14
N ILE A 17 23.59 -2.10 -15.71
CA ILE A 17 23.01 -1.09 -16.60
C ILE A 17 23.34 0.30 -16.06
N ASN A 18 24.19 1.02 -16.79
CA ASN A 18 24.48 2.44 -16.62
C ASN A 18 23.26 3.28 -17.05
N ALA A 19 22.71 4.08 -16.14
CA ALA A 19 21.68 5.07 -16.46
C ALA A 19 22.30 6.47 -16.58
N ARG A 20 22.61 6.88 -17.82
CA ARG A 20 22.80 8.29 -18.20
C ARG A 20 21.44 8.93 -18.44
N GLY A 21 21.17 10.06 -17.79
CA GLY A 21 19.98 10.87 -18.01
C GLY A 21 19.87 11.36 -19.45
N ARG A 22 18.71 11.16 -20.06
CA ARG A 22 18.32 11.82 -21.32
C ARG A 22 17.04 12.61 -21.08
N GLY A 23 17.10 13.90 -21.39
CA GLY A 23 15.94 14.77 -21.43
C GLY A 23 14.89 14.24 -22.40
N VAL A 24 13.63 14.38 -22.02
CA VAL A 24 12.48 14.01 -22.83
C VAL A 24 12.44 14.92 -24.05
N SER A 25 12.74 14.36 -25.23
CA SER A 25 12.56 15.04 -26.51
C SER A 25 11.07 15.35 -26.73
N GLN A 26 10.76 16.53 -27.26
CA GLN A 26 9.40 16.97 -27.60
C GLN A 26 8.65 15.97 -28.50
N TYR A 27 9.37 15.10 -29.23
CA TYR A 27 8.80 13.99 -30.01
C TYR A 27 8.15 12.88 -29.16
N ALA A 28 8.63 12.64 -27.93
CA ALA A 28 8.04 11.66 -27.03
C ALA A 28 6.68 12.13 -26.48
N LEU A 29 6.53 13.44 -26.27
CA LEU A 29 5.27 14.04 -25.83
C LEU A 29 4.19 13.92 -26.91
N VAL A 30 4.55 14.15 -28.17
CA VAL A 30 3.63 13.99 -29.31
C VAL A 30 3.22 12.52 -29.50
N LYS A 31 4.14 11.57 -29.34
CA LYS A 31 3.80 10.13 -29.38
C LYS A 31 2.88 9.71 -28.24
N LEU A 32 3.06 10.26 -27.04
CA LEU A 32 2.24 9.94 -25.88
C LEU A 32 0.80 10.46 -26.04
N VAL A 33 0.64 11.67 -26.59
CA VAL A 33 -0.68 12.24 -26.92
C VAL A 33 -1.38 11.45 -28.02
N SER A 34 -0.67 11.07 -29.08
CA SER A 34 -1.25 10.23 -30.15
C SER A 34 -1.65 8.84 -29.66
N HIS A 35 -0.89 8.24 -28.75
CA HIS A 35 -1.25 6.93 -28.19
C HIS A 35 -2.47 7.04 -27.26
N PHE A 36 -2.59 8.12 -26.48
CA PHE A 36 -3.73 8.34 -25.60
C PHE A 36 -5.04 8.56 -26.37
N LEU A 37 -4.98 9.29 -27.50
CA LEU A 37 -6.13 9.49 -28.38
C LEU A 37 -6.60 8.20 -29.09
N CYS A 38 -5.68 7.26 -29.33
CA CYS A 38 -6.01 5.96 -29.94
C CYS A 38 -6.47 4.90 -28.93
N SER A 39 -6.29 5.11 -27.62
CA SER A 39 -6.56 4.11 -26.57
C SER A 39 -7.86 4.33 -25.79
N ALA A 40 -8.59 5.41 -26.08
CA ALA A 40 -9.85 5.69 -25.41
C ALA A 40 -10.90 4.60 -25.77
N PRO A 41 -11.66 4.09 -24.80
CA PRO A 41 -12.71 3.11 -25.06
C PRO A 41 -13.74 3.69 -26.05
N ARG A 42 -14.27 2.83 -26.92
CA ARG A 42 -15.13 3.17 -28.05
C ARG A 42 -16.58 3.62 -27.74
N PRO A 43 -17.15 3.68 -26.51
CA PRO A 43 -18.60 3.94 -26.42
C PRO A 43 -18.98 5.42 -26.63
N PHE A 44 -18.03 6.35 -26.82
CA PHE A 44 -18.35 7.76 -27.09
C PHE A 44 -18.50 8.13 -28.58
N PHE A 45 -18.13 7.23 -29.51
CA PHE A 45 -18.16 7.53 -30.96
C PHE A 45 -19.32 6.88 -31.73
N SER A 46 -20.22 6.13 -31.09
CA SER A 46 -21.39 5.55 -31.78
C SER A 46 -22.57 6.51 -31.97
N LEU A 47 -22.51 7.72 -31.41
CA LEU A 47 -23.55 8.75 -31.61
C LEU A 47 -23.28 9.70 -32.79
N PHE A 48 -22.14 9.56 -33.47
CA PHE A 48 -21.80 10.41 -34.62
C PHE A 48 -21.41 9.56 -35.81
N HIS A 49 -22.41 9.24 -36.63
CA HIS A 49 -22.21 8.61 -37.93
C HIS A 49 -21.47 9.62 -38.85
N PRO A 50 -20.24 9.34 -39.33
CA PRO A 50 -19.45 10.31 -40.09
C PRO A 50 -19.96 10.57 -41.52
N ALA A 51 -21.09 9.98 -41.91
CA ALA A 51 -21.64 10.08 -43.26
C ALA A 51 -22.72 11.17 -43.42
N GLN A 52 -23.27 11.75 -42.33
CA GLN A 52 -24.33 12.77 -42.41
C GLN A 52 -23.94 14.17 -41.89
N LEU A 53 -22.68 14.38 -41.52
CA LEU A 53 -22.19 15.65 -40.93
C LEU A 53 -21.28 16.45 -41.86
N LYS A 54 -21.44 16.30 -43.19
CA LYS A 54 -20.66 17.10 -44.15
C LYS A 54 -21.25 18.49 -44.43
N ASP A 55 -22.53 18.71 -44.17
CA ASP A 55 -23.21 19.95 -44.62
C ASP A 55 -23.83 20.81 -43.51
N THR A 56 -23.65 20.47 -42.24
CA THR A 56 -24.20 21.28 -41.14
C THR A 56 -23.12 21.66 -40.13
N MET A 57 -22.89 22.98 -40.05
CA MET A 57 -22.02 23.69 -39.12
C MET A 57 -20.52 23.47 -39.30
N ARG A 58 -19.90 24.39 -40.06
CA ARG A 58 -18.51 24.77 -39.86
C ARG A 58 -18.36 25.33 -38.44
N ILE A 59 -18.09 24.47 -37.47
CA ILE A 59 -17.63 24.89 -36.16
C ILE A 59 -16.29 25.61 -36.39
N PRO A 60 -16.17 26.90 -36.09
CA PRO A 60 -14.94 27.63 -36.31
C PRO A 60 -13.81 27.00 -35.52
N THR A 61 -12.62 26.92 -36.12
CA THR A 61 -11.41 26.29 -35.55
C THR A 61 -11.08 26.82 -34.15
N SER A 62 -11.49 28.06 -33.83
CA SER A 62 -11.37 28.67 -32.51
C SER A 62 -12.08 27.90 -31.39
N ILE A 63 -13.22 27.25 -31.66
CA ILE A 63 -13.95 26.46 -30.66
C ILE A 63 -13.19 25.18 -30.31
N TYR A 64 -12.58 24.53 -31.31
CA TYR A 64 -11.73 23.35 -31.06
C TYR A 64 -10.49 23.70 -30.23
N ILE A 65 -9.86 24.84 -30.52
CA ILE A 65 -8.71 25.33 -29.74
C ILE A 65 -9.14 25.63 -28.30
N PHE A 66 -10.29 26.29 -28.11
CA PHE A 66 -10.83 26.60 -26.79
C PHE A 66 -11.12 25.34 -25.97
N LEU A 67 -11.76 24.33 -26.57
CA LEU A 67 -12.05 23.06 -25.89
C LEU A 67 -10.77 22.29 -25.52
N ALA A 68 -9.76 22.29 -26.40
CA ALA A 68 -8.48 21.65 -26.11
C ALA A 68 -7.73 22.35 -24.96
N VAL A 69 -7.73 23.69 -24.94
CA VAL A 69 -7.13 24.48 -23.84
C VAL A 69 -7.89 24.26 -22.53
N LEU A 70 -9.22 24.23 -22.56
CA LEU A 70 -10.05 23.97 -21.39
C LEU A 70 -9.79 22.56 -20.82
N HIS A 71 -9.65 21.56 -21.70
CA HIS A 71 -9.34 20.19 -21.28
C HIS A 71 -7.93 20.09 -20.67
N LEU A 72 -6.94 20.78 -21.23
CA LEU A 72 -5.58 20.85 -20.69
C LEU A 72 -5.54 21.54 -19.31
N LEU A 73 -6.32 22.61 -19.13
CA LEU A 73 -6.48 23.32 -17.85
C LEU A 73 -7.16 22.44 -16.79
N LEU A 74 -8.20 21.70 -17.16
CA LEU A 74 -8.85 20.74 -16.26
C LEU A 74 -7.90 19.62 -15.85
N LEU A 75 -7.13 19.07 -16.79
CA LEU A 75 -6.14 18.03 -16.48
C LEU A 75 -5.02 18.54 -15.56
N THR A 76 -4.59 19.79 -15.70
CA THR A 76 -3.57 20.39 -14.82
C THR A 76 -4.10 20.68 -13.42
N GLN A 77 -5.35 21.12 -13.27
CA GLN A 77 -5.96 21.30 -11.95
C GLN A 77 -6.16 19.97 -11.21
N VAL A 78 -6.57 18.91 -11.92
CA VAL A 78 -6.66 17.55 -11.33
C VAL A 78 -5.27 17.03 -10.96
N ALA A 79 -4.24 17.25 -11.78
CA ALA A 79 -2.87 16.85 -11.44
C ALA A 79 -2.34 17.56 -10.18
N MET A 80 -2.69 18.84 -9.97
CA MET A 80 -2.32 19.58 -8.76
C MET A 80 -3.10 19.12 -7.52
N ALA A 81 -4.35 18.68 -7.67
CA ALA A 81 -5.15 18.13 -6.58
C ALA A 81 -4.71 16.71 -6.16
N VAL A 82 -3.97 16.00 -7.02
CA VAL A 82 -3.42 14.66 -6.74
C VAL A 82 -1.91 14.72 -6.42
N GLY A 83 -1.34 15.91 -6.32
CA GLY A 83 0.04 16.09 -5.85
C GLY A 83 0.22 15.52 -4.44
N PRO A 84 1.42 15.01 -4.09
CA PRO A 84 1.70 14.58 -2.72
C PRO A 84 1.37 15.73 -1.78
N SER A 85 0.66 15.44 -0.68
CA SER A 85 0.32 16.44 0.33
C SER A 85 1.59 17.26 0.67
N PRO A 86 1.51 18.60 0.82
CA PRO A 86 2.68 19.40 1.21
C PRO A 86 3.35 18.93 2.52
N LEU A 87 2.64 18.16 3.36
CA LEU A 87 3.19 17.48 4.54
C LEU A 87 4.11 16.29 4.21
N LEU A 88 3.91 15.62 3.07
CA LEU A 88 4.81 14.58 2.54
C LEU A 88 6.06 15.20 1.92
N ASP A 89 5.94 16.32 1.20
CA ASP A 89 7.11 17.05 0.65
C ASP A 89 8.01 17.61 1.75
N TRP A 90 7.46 18.09 2.87
CA TRP A 90 8.29 18.55 4.00
C TRP A 90 9.09 17.41 4.65
N ARG A 91 8.54 16.19 4.67
CA ARG A 91 9.24 15.00 5.20
C ARG A 91 10.39 14.52 4.33
N GLN A 92 10.31 14.72 3.02
CA GLN A 92 11.44 14.44 2.13
C GLN A 92 12.69 15.27 2.50
N ASN A 93 12.50 16.44 3.13
CA ASN A 93 13.59 17.33 3.53
C ASN A 93 14.04 17.16 4.98
N ARG A 94 13.21 16.61 5.87
CA ARG A 94 13.57 16.27 7.26
C ARG A 94 12.89 14.98 7.66
N PRO A 95 13.59 13.85 7.59
CA PRO A 95 13.04 12.60 8.06
C PRO A 95 12.76 12.59 9.56
N LEU A 96 11.83 11.74 9.99
CA LEU A 96 11.34 11.71 11.37
C LEU A 96 12.45 11.43 12.39
N TRP A 97 13.49 10.65 12.06
CA TRP A 97 14.59 10.34 12.98
C TRP A 97 15.68 11.41 13.07
N TRP A 98 15.56 12.56 12.40
CA TRP A 98 16.45 13.70 12.65
C TRP A 98 16.06 14.46 13.91
N GLU A 99 17.03 14.78 14.77
CA GLU A 99 16.78 15.41 16.08
C GLU A 99 16.12 16.78 15.94
N ASN A 100 16.43 17.50 14.85
CA ASN A 100 15.86 18.79 14.51
C ASN A 100 14.55 18.71 13.70
N ASN A 101 13.94 17.52 13.60
CA ASN A 101 12.62 17.38 13.02
C ASN A 101 11.58 18.03 13.96
N HIS A 102 10.76 18.93 13.41
CA HIS A 102 9.69 19.62 14.14
C HIS A 102 8.75 18.65 14.87
N PHE A 103 8.60 17.41 14.41
CA PHE A 103 7.86 16.36 15.11
C PHE A 103 8.27 16.23 16.59
N TRP A 104 9.57 16.22 16.90
CA TRP A 104 10.07 16.07 18.27
C TRP A 104 9.78 17.29 19.17
N SER A 105 9.65 18.47 18.55
CA SER A 105 9.31 19.72 19.24
C SER A 105 7.82 20.04 19.20
N THR A 106 7.01 19.25 18.50
CA THR A 106 5.55 19.46 18.45
C THR A 106 4.92 18.76 19.64
N LEU A 107 3.98 19.42 20.31
CA LEU A 107 3.15 18.74 21.30
C LEU A 107 2.38 17.62 20.60
N VAL A 108 2.30 16.45 21.23
CA VAL A 108 1.32 15.45 20.84
C VAL A 108 -0.05 16.05 21.18
N PRO A 109 -0.89 16.35 20.18
CA PRO A 109 -2.20 16.92 20.45
C PRO A 109 -2.99 15.96 21.35
N GLU A 110 -3.69 16.50 22.35
CA GLU A 110 -4.65 15.75 23.16
C GLU A 110 -5.89 15.44 22.30
N LEU A 111 -5.69 14.54 21.34
CA LEU A 111 -6.76 14.05 20.49
C LEU A 111 -7.65 13.14 21.33
N PRO A 112 -8.96 13.08 21.04
CA PRO A 112 -9.79 11.99 21.54
C PRO A 112 -9.11 10.66 21.24
N LYS A 113 -9.02 9.79 22.25
CA LYS A 113 -8.53 8.43 22.02
C LYS A 113 -9.45 7.75 21.02
N THR A 114 -8.87 7.01 20.08
CA THR A 114 -9.66 6.20 19.16
C THR A 114 -10.45 5.20 20.02
N PRO A 115 -11.78 5.06 19.82
CA PRO A 115 -12.55 4.04 20.53
C PRO A 115 -11.91 2.66 20.35
N SER A 116 -11.82 1.86 21.41
CA SER A 116 -11.12 0.56 21.35
C SER A 116 -11.70 -0.40 20.30
N GLU A 117 -12.97 -0.24 19.97
CA GLU A 117 -13.66 -0.97 18.91
C GLU A 117 -13.21 -0.59 17.50
N ASP A 118 -12.69 0.64 17.33
CA ASP A 118 -12.23 1.18 16.06
C ASP A 118 -10.74 0.95 15.81
N TRP A 119 -9.99 0.53 16.84
CA TRP A 119 -8.56 0.24 16.73
C TRP A 119 -8.26 -0.82 15.67
N GLU A 120 -9.16 -1.79 15.51
CA GLU A 120 -9.05 -2.80 14.48
C GLU A 120 -9.03 -2.18 13.08
N PHE A 121 -9.84 -1.17 12.81
CA PHE A 121 -9.90 -0.53 11.50
C PHE A 121 -8.75 0.45 11.31
N PHE A 122 -8.45 1.23 12.36
CA PHE A 122 -7.46 2.29 12.28
C PHE A 122 -6.03 1.76 12.21
N TYR A 123 -5.74 0.64 12.88
CA TYR A 123 -4.41 0.07 13.00
C TYR A 123 -4.17 -1.24 12.26
N ALA A 124 -5.22 -1.93 11.77
CA ALA A 124 -5.02 -3.15 10.96
C ALA A 124 -4.06 -3.01 9.77
N PRO A 125 -3.96 -1.87 9.07
CA PRO A 125 -3.00 -1.74 7.98
C PRO A 125 -1.54 -1.87 8.43
N TYR A 126 -1.24 -1.63 9.71
CA TYR A 126 0.11 -1.42 10.19
C TYR A 126 0.65 -2.66 10.91
N PRO A 127 1.89 -3.07 10.60
CA PRO A 127 2.50 -4.18 11.28
C PRO A 127 2.68 -3.89 12.77
N THR A 128 2.59 -4.91 13.61
CA THR A 128 2.77 -4.76 15.06
C THR A 128 3.84 -5.70 15.60
N TYR A 129 4.62 -5.25 16.59
CA TYR A 129 5.52 -6.10 17.36
C TYR A 129 5.12 -6.08 18.83
N LYS A 130 4.73 -7.25 19.36
CA LYS A 130 4.17 -7.39 20.72
C LYS A 130 3.01 -6.40 21.00
N GLY A 131 2.15 -6.19 20.00
CA GLY A 131 1.02 -5.25 20.08
C GLY A 131 1.37 -3.78 19.93
N ILE A 132 2.65 -3.43 19.73
CA ILE A 132 3.10 -2.06 19.47
C ILE A 132 3.15 -1.82 17.96
N PRO A 133 2.44 -0.81 17.43
CA PRO A 133 2.47 -0.50 16.00
C PRO A 133 3.87 -0.10 15.51
N ILE A 134 4.18 -0.50 14.28
CA ILE A 134 5.40 -0.15 13.56
C ILE A 134 5.02 0.68 12.34
N TYR A 135 5.56 1.89 12.24
CA TYR A 135 5.26 2.83 11.16
C TYR A 135 6.45 3.07 10.25
N ASP A 136 6.19 3.00 8.95
CA ASP A 136 7.08 3.50 7.92
C ASP A 136 7.02 5.04 7.93
N ALA A 137 8.15 5.66 8.27
CA ALA A 137 8.31 7.11 8.40
C ALA A 137 8.06 7.87 7.08
N ASP A 138 8.30 7.24 5.94
CA ASP A 138 8.19 7.88 4.63
C ASP A 138 6.75 7.81 4.11
N ARG A 139 6.00 6.79 4.54
CA ARG A 139 4.64 6.52 4.04
C ARG A 139 3.52 6.93 4.98
N THR A 140 3.78 7.01 6.29
CA THR A 140 2.71 7.23 7.28
C THR A 140 2.56 8.70 7.64
N GLY A 141 1.44 9.35 7.28
CA GLY A 141 1.17 10.76 7.62
C GLY A 141 1.34 11.10 9.12
N LEU A 142 1.72 12.36 9.42
CA LEU A 142 2.07 12.80 10.78
C LEU A 142 0.93 12.69 11.77
N TRP A 143 -0.25 13.11 11.36
CA TRP A 143 -1.47 13.04 12.16
C TRP A 143 -1.73 11.61 12.67
N ARG A 144 -1.41 10.59 11.86
CA ARG A 144 -1.64 9.19 12.21
C ARG A 144 -0.61 8.67 13.21
N ILE A 145 0.65 9.08 13.07
CA ILE A 145 1.71 8.82 14.06
C ILE A 145 1.35 9.48 15.40
N GLN A 146 0.85 10.71 15.38
CA GLN A 146 0.41 11.42 16.58
C GLN A 146 -0.79 10.74 17.24
N GLN A 147 -1.82 10.35 16.47
CA GLN A 147 -2.94 9.56 16.98
C GLN A 147 -2.48 8.23 17.59
N ALA A 148 -1.56 7.53 16.92
CA ALA A 148 -1.00 6.28 17.44
C ALA A 148 -0.21 6.47 18.75
N LEU A 149 0.53 7.58 18.90
CA LEU A 149 1.18 7.91 20.17
C LEU A 149 0.16 8.21 21.27
N ASN A 150 -0.95 8.85 20.94
CA ASN A 150 -2.03 9.11 21.89
C ASN A 150 -2.75 7.82 22.34
N ASP A 151 -2.94 6.88 21.42
CA ASP A 151 -3.68 5.64 21.68
C ASP A 151 -2.81 4.56 22.32
N HIS A 152 -1.56 4.39 21.88
CA HIS A 152 -0.67 3.31 22.33
C HIS A 152 0.43 3.76 23.30
N GLU A 153 0.62 5.07 23.51
CA GLU A 153 1.71 5.70 24.31
C GLU A 153 3.14 5.42 23.82
N LYS A 154 3.31 4.36 23.03
CA LYS A 154 4.56 3.88 22.46
C LYS A 154 4.31 3.32 21.06
N ILE A 155 5.21 3.64 20.14
CA ILE A 155 5.23 3.11 18.78
C ILE A 155 6.68 2.84 18.34
N TYR A 156 6.85 2.09 17.25
CA TYR A 156 8.10 2.02 16.51
C TYR A 156 7.97 2.81 15.22
N VAL A 157 8.98 3.60 14.88
CA VAL A 157 9.08 4.28 13.59
C VAL A 157 10.36 3.79 12.92
N PHE A 158 10.28 3.43 11.64
CA PHE A 158 11.43 3.02 10.85
C PHE A 158 11.49 3.75 9.51
N GLU A 159 12.70 3.94 9.00
CA GLU A 159 12.94 4.32 7.61
C GLU A 159 13.18 3.06 6.78
N PRO A 160 12.40 2.82 5.72
CA PRO A 160 12.77 1.84 4.72
C PRO A 160 14.01 2.33 3.97
N ARG A 161 15.20 1.80 4.30
CA ARG A 161 16.37 2.10 3.46
C ARG A 161 16.12 1.58 2.05
N LYS A 162 16.47 2.37 1.04
CA LYS A 162 16.56 1.87 -0.34
C LYS A 162 17.49 0.67 -0.31
N ASP A 163 16.97 -0.45 -0.79
CA ASP A 163 17.70 -1.70 -0.98
C ASP A 163 19.01 -1.38 -1.72
N ASP A 164 20.11 -1.32 -0.97
CA ASP A 164 21.48 -1.13 -1.48
C ASP A 164 22.04 -2.43 -2.06
N GLY A 165 21.16 -3.41 -2.32
CA GLY A 165 21.51 -4.77 -2.70
C GLY A 165 21.75 -5.68 -1.50
N THR A 166 21.73 -5.18 -0.25
CA THR A 166 21.88 -6.02 0.94
C THR A 166 20.57 -6.65 1.42
N GLY A 167 19.42 -6.21 0.89
CA GLY A 167 18.10 -6.71 1.27
C GLY A 167 17.66 -6.37 2.70
N LYS A 168 18.36 -5.48 3.41
CA LYS A 168 18.01 -5.02 4.77
C LYS A 168 17.18 -3.73 4.69
N TYR A 169 15.97 -3.75 5.25
CA TYR A 169 15.01 -2.66 5.09
C TYR A 169 15.03 -1.64 6.25
N ALA A 170 15.62 -1.92 7.41
CA ALA A 170 15.66 -0.96 8.53
C ALA A 170 17.06 -0.38 8.77
N GLY A 171 17.34 0.80 8.21
CA GLY A 171 18.55 1.56 8.58
C GLY A 171 18.42 2.24 9.94
N HIS A 172 17.23 2.78 10.24
CA HIS A 172 16.96 3.56 11.44
C HIS A 172 15.64 3.14 12.06
N LEU A 173 15.69 2.30 13.10
CA LEU A 173 14.56 1.99 13.98
C LEU A 173 14.61 2.92 15.19
N VAL A 174 13.53 3.64 15.44
CA VAL A 174 13.39 4.55 16.58
C VAL A 174 12.14 4.18 17.38
N PRO A 175 12.26 3.70 18.63
CA PRO A 175 11.12 3.62 19.53
C PRO A 175 10.72 5.03 19.98
N VAL A 176 9.45 5.35 19.85
CA VAL A 176 8.90 6.66 20.22
C VAL A 176 7.89 6.47 21.34
N SER A 177 7.95 7.31 22.37
CA SER A 177 6.93 7.41 23.41
C SER A 177 6.52 8.86 23.63
N VAL A 178 5.57 9.10 24.53
CA VAL A 178 5.21 10.46 24.97
C VAL A 178 5.92 10.80 26.29
N LEU A 179 6.55 11.97 26.36
CA LEU A 179 7.11 12.56 27.59
C LEU A 179 6.76 14.05 27.62
N ASN A 180 6.14 14.53 28.70
CA ASN A 180 5.69 15.93 28.83
C ASN A 180 4.87 16.41 27.61
N ASN A 181 3.91 15.59 27.18
CA ASN A 181 3.07 15.80 25.99
C ASN A 181 3.86 16.00 24.69
N ARG A 182 5.07 15.46 24.56
CA ARG A 182 5.91 15.53 23.35
C ARG A 182 6.41 14.15 22.93
N PRO A 183 6.63 13.90 21.63
CA PRO A 183 7.33 12.70 21.19
C PRO A 183 8.73 12.65 21.76
N TRP A 184 9.10 11.52 22.32
CA TRP A 184 10.39 11.28 22.95
C TRP A 184 11.01 10.00 22.41
N ARG A 185 12.31 10.07 22.09
CA ARG A 185 13.08 8.91 21.65
C ARG A 185 13.44 8.05 22.83
N ARG A 186 13.08 6.78 22.78
CA ARG A 186 13.55 5.82 23.79
C ARG A 186 14.82 5.13 23.33
N THR A 187 15.58 4.64 24.30
CA THR A 187 16.56 3.60 24.05
C THR A 187 15.82 2.26 23.90
N ILE A 188 16.37 1.38 23.06
CA ILE A 188 15.93 0.01 22.87
C ILE A 188 17.17 -0.87 23.01
N ASP A 189 17.05 -1.97 23.73
CA ASP A 189 18.11 -2.97 23.84
C ASP A 189 18.35 -3.65 22.48
N ASP A 190 19.57 -4.14 22.26
CA ASP A 190 19.99 -4.69 20.97
C ASP A 190 19.20 -5.94 20.58
N ASP A 191 18.76 -6.75 21.55
CA ASP A 191 17.96 -7.95 21.31
C ASP A 191 16.56 -7.58 20.77
N THR A 192 15.88 -6.66 21.44
CA THR A 192 14.58 -6.15 20.99
C THR A 192 14.72 -5.42 19.65
N ARG A 193 15.79 -4.63 19.47
CA ARG A 193 16.08 -3.96 18.20
C ARG A 193 16.22 -4.98 17.07
N THR A 194 17.03 -6.01 17.27
CA THR A 194 17.26 -7.08 16.30
C THR A 194 15.97 -7.81 15.97
N ALA A 195 15.15 -8.12 16.98
CA ALA A 195 13.86 -8.78 16.79
C ALA A 195 12.87 -7.92 15.98
N VAL A 196 12.77 -6.62 16.28
CA VAL A 196 11.89 -5.69 15.57
C VAL A 196 12.39 -5.49 14.13
N VAL A 197 13.69 -5.30 13.91
CA VAL A 197 14.27 -5.17 12.56
C VAL A 197 14.01 -6.41 11.71
N LYS A 198 14.24 -7.62 12.25
CA LYS A 198 13.93 -8.87 11.56
C LYS A 198 12.44 -8.96 11.21
N HIS A 199 11.57 -8.48 12.10
CA HIS A 199 10.14 -8.42 11.84
C HIS A 199 9.79 -7.44 10.71
N ILE A 200 10.46 -6.28 10.67
CA ILE A 200 10.34 -5.29 9.58
C ILE A 200 10.77 -5.88 8.25
N ASP A 201 11.95 -6.48 8.19
CA ASP A 201 12.46 -7.11 6.98
C ASP A 201 11.48 -8.17 6.45
N SER A 202 10.90 -8.97 7.36
CA SER A 202 9.94 -10.02 7.01
C SER A 202 8.68 -9.45 6.35
N PHE A 203 8.07 -8.40 6.92
CA PHE A 203 6.85 -7.84 6.33
C PHE A 203 7.13 -7.00 5.08
N MET A 204 8.30 -6.34 4.98
CA MET A 204 8.67 -5.57 3.79
C MET A 204 8.94 -6.49 2.60
N HIS A 205 9.63 -7.61 2.85
CA HIS A 205 9.81 -8.65 1.84
C HIS A 205 8.47 -9.25 1.41
N PHE A 206 7.58 -9.52 2.37
CA PHE A 206 6.24 -10.02 2.09
C PHE A 206 5.40 -9.03 1.27
N GLU A 207 5.44 -7.74 1.60
CA GLU A 207 4.76 -6.69 0.82
C GLU A 207 5.29 -6.64 -0.62
N LYS A 208 6.62 -6.72 -0.81
CA LYS A 208 7.22 -6.75 -2.15
C LYS A 208 6.70 -7.94 -2.98
N GLN A 209 6.46 -9.09 -2.35
CA GLN A 209 5.97 -10.30 -3.02
C GLN A 209 4.46 -10.34 -3.23
N HIS A 210 3.68 -9.79 -2.30
CA HIS A 210 2.23 -10.03 -2.23
C HIS A 210 1.37 -8.75 -2.21
N GLY A 211 1.99 -7.58 -2.11
CA GLY A 211 1.32 -6.30 -2.01
C GLY A 211 0.90 -5.93 -0.58
N ARG A 212 0.41 -4.69 -0.44
CA ARG A 212 0.12 -4.06 0.86
C ARG A 212 -1.04 -4.72 1.58
N LEU A 213 -2.16 -4.97 0.90
CA LEU A 213 -3.32 -5.63 1.51
C LEU A 213 -2.94 -6.98 2.12
N ALA A 214 -2.20 -7.81 1.40
CA ALA A 214 -1.73 -9.10 1.91
C ALA A 214 -0.86 -8.93 3.16
N ARG A 215 0.08 -7.97 3.14
CA ARG A 215 0.93 -7.64 4.28
C ARG A 215 0.07 -7.25 5.49
N SER A 216 -0.87 -6.33 5.33
CA SER A 216 -1.75 -5.85 6.40
C SER A 216 -2.59 -6.97 7.01
N LEU A 217 -3.09 -7.89 6.19
CA LEU A 217 -3.82 -9.05 6.68
C LEU A 217 -2.94 -9.96 7.54
N VAL A 218 -1.71 -10.25 7.12
CA VAL A 218 -0.82 -11.19 7.83
C VAL A 218 -0.15 -10.58 9.05
N TYR A 219 0.38 -9.36 8.92
CA TYR A 219 1.23 -8.71 9.93
C TYR A 219 0.53 -7.61 10.73
N GLY A 220 -0.67 -7.20 10.30
CA GLY A 220 -1.45 -6.18 10.97
C GLY A 220 -2.12 -6.65 12.25
N THR A 221 -3.15 -5.93 12.67
CA THR A 221 -3.95 -6.30 13.84
C THR A 221 -4.63 -7.66 13.64
N PRO A 222 -4.54 -8.59 14.61
CA PRO A 222 -5.25 -9.87 14.56
C PRO A 222 -6.76 -9.69 14.41
N LEU A 223 -7.44 -10.69 13.86
CA LEU A 223 -8.90 -10.70 13.76
C LEU A 223 -9.52 -10.56 15.16
N ARG A 224 -10.52 -9.71 15.36
CA ARG A 224 -11.22 -9.63 16.65
C ARG A 224 -11.86 -10.96 17.06
N ARG A 225 -12.45 -11.66 16.09
CA ARG A 225 -13.14 -12.95 16.29
C ARG A 225 -12.87 -13.92 15.14
N ILE A 226 -13.06 -15.19 15.44
CA ILE A 226 -13.16 -16.29 14.48
C ILE A 226 -14.48 -17.04 14.71
N PRO A 227 -14.98 -17.82 13.74
CA PRO A 227 -16.24 -18.53 13.88
C PRO A 227 -16.28 -19.46 15.11
N PHE A 228 -17.44 -19.60 15.73
CA PHE A 228 -17.64 -20.59 16.79
C PHE A 228 -17.42 -22.00 16.23
N ARG A 229 -16.59 -22.82 16.89
CA ARG A 229 -16.12 -24.14 16.40
C ARG A 229 -15.35 -24.06 15.07
N TYR A 230 -14.51 -23.03 14.94
CA TYR A 230 -13.63 -22.89 13.79
C TYR A 230 -12.78 -24.14 13.57
N ARG A 231 -12.78 -24.64 12.33
CA ARG A 231 -11.80 -25.60 11.83
C ARG A 231 -11.07 -24.94 10.68
N LYS A 232 -9.74 -24.94 10.73
CA LYS A 232 -8.89 -24.32 9.71
C LYS A 232 -9.20 -24.90 8.31
N PRO A 233 -9.74 -24.11 7.37
CA PRO A 233 -10.08 -24.58 6.03
C PRO A 233 -8.85 -25.06 5.27
N SER A 234 -8.99 -26.11 4.47
CA SER A 234 -7.92 -26.54 3.56
C SER A 234 -7.76 -25.53 2.42
N TRP A 235 -6.59 -25.45 1.79
CA TRP A 235 -6.41 -24.54 0.65
C TRP A 235 -7.33 -24.86 -0.53
N ALA A 236 -7.67 -26.13 -0.74
CA ALA A 236 -8.64 -26.54 -1.76
C ALA A 236 -10.04 -25.99 -1.44
N GLN A 237 -10.45 -26.06 -0.17
CA GLN A 237 -11.71 -25.49 0.28
C GLN A 237 -11.76 -23.97 0.08
N VAL A 238 -10.67 -23.26 0.42
CA VAL A 238 -10.60 -21.80 0.20
C VAL A 238 -10.68 -21.47 -1.30
N ALA A 239 -10.02 -22.24 -2.16
CA ALA A 239 -10.05 -22.00 -3.60
C ALA A 239 -11.47 -22.13 -4.19
N THR A 240 -12.22 -23.15 -3.77
CA THR A 240 -13.57 -23.45 -4.29
C THR A 240 -14.65 -22.59 -3.63
N ASP A 241 -14.68 -22.54 -2.30
CA ASP A 241 -15.87 -22.10 -1.55
C ASP A 241 -15.77 -20.66 -1.02
N ALA A 242 -14.58 -20.07 -0.97
CA ALA A 242 -14.42 -18.74 -0.40
C ALA A 242 -15.04 -17.65 -1.28
N ARG A 243 -15.54 -16.58 -0.67
CA ARG A 243 -16.01 -15.40 -1.40
C ARG A 243 -14.82 -14.66 -2.03
N GLU A 244 -15.00 -14.21 -3.28
CA GLU A 244 -13.99 -13.41 -4.01
C GLU A 244 -14.26 -11.91 -3.90
N PHE A 245 -13.20 -11.17 -3.57
CA PHE A 245 -13.16 -9.71 -3.51
C PHE A 245 -12.29 -9.16 -4.64
N GLN A 246 -12.69 -8.05 -5.26
CA GLN A 246 -11.91 -7.39 -6.29
C GLN A 246 -11.17 -6.20 -5.70
N ILE A 247 -9.85 -6.18 -5.85
CA ILE A 247 -9.01 -5.08 -5.40
C ILE A 247 -8.61 -4.26 -6.61
N ASP A 248 -8.97 -2.98 -6.59
CA ASP A 248 -8.82 -2.08 -7.72
C ASP A 248 -7.45 -1.40 -7.78
N LYS A 249 -6.83 -1.17 -6.62
CA LYS A 249 -5.63 -0.34 -6.47
C LYS A 249 -4.49 -1.06 -5.72
N PRO A 250 -3.23 -1.00 -6.21
CA PRO A 250 -2.08 -1.64 -5.55
C PRO A 250 -1.74 -1.07 -4.18
N GLU A 251 -2.09 0.20 -3.93
CA GLU A 251 -1.93 0.89 -2.67
C GLU A 251 -3.01 0.54 -1.62
N THR A 252 -3.97 -0.34 -1.95
CA THR A 252 -4.98 -0.79 -0.99
C THR A 252 -4.28 -1.50 0.17
N GLU A 253 -4.37 -0.92 1.36
CA GLU A 253 -3.76 -1.49 2.57
C GLU A 253 -4.77 -2.26 3.41
N PHE A 254 -6.07 -2.05 3.19
CA PHE A 254 -7.14 -2.60 4.01
C PHE A 254 -8.46 -2.63 3.26
N ASP A 255 -9.28 -3.63 3.55
CA ASP A 255 -10.60 -3.86 2.96
C ASP A 255 -11.53 -4.43 4.05
N ASP A 256 -12.56 -3.65 4.39
CA ASP A 256 -13.50 -3.95 5.48
C ASP A 256 -14.32 -5.22 5.21
N ASP A 257 -14.84 -5.36 4.00
CA ASP A 257 -15.71 -6.47 3.64
C ASP A 257 -14.94 -7.79 3.62
N LEU A 258 -13.72 -7.78 3.10
CA LEU A 258 -12.81 -8.93 3.12
C LEU A 258 -12.49 -9.34 4.55
N ARG A 259 -12.17 -8.38 5.42
CA ARG A 259 -11.86 -8.67 6.82
C ARG A 259 -13.08 -9.19 7.56
N HIS A 260 -14.25 -8.60 7.36
CA HIS A 260 -15.51 -9.07 7.92
C HIS A 260 -15.80 -10.52 7.49
N GLU A 261 -15.58 -10.84 6.21
CA GLU A 261 -15.75 -12.20 5.69
C GLU A 261 -14.79 -13.19 6.37
N LEU A 262 -13.52 -12.81 6.57
CA LEU A 262 -12.56 -13.62 7.32
C LEU A 262 -13.01 -13.85 8.78
N GLN A 263 -13.56 -12.86 9.46
CA GLN A 263 -14.09 -13.03 10.82
C GLN A 263 -15.34 -13.93 10.84
N LYS A 264 -16.17 -13.87 9.80
CA LYS A 264 -17.45 -14.58 9.70
C LYS A 264 -17.32 -16.03 9.25
N LYS A 265 -16.43 -16.30 8.28
CA LYS A 265 -16.26 -17.61 7.63
C LYS A 265 -14.88 -18.22 7.84
N GLY A 266 -13.89 -17.42 8.23
CA GLY A 266 -12.50 -17.89 8.36
C GLY A 266 -11.78 -18.10 7.04
N MET A 267 -12.38 -17.72 5.90
CA MET A 267 -11.76 -17.80 4.57
C MET A 267 -12.31 -16.74 3.62
N ALA A 268 -11.45 -16.26 2.74
CA ALA A 268 -11.76 -15.32 1.66
C ALA A 268 -10.75 -15.51 0.52
N LYS A 269 -11.05 -14.98 -0.66
CA LYS A 269 -10.06 -14.80 -1.73
C LYS A 269 -10.15 -13.39 -2.29
N PHE A 270 -9.04 -12.84 -2.74
CA PHE A 270 -9.07 -11.55 -3.42
C PHE A 270 -8.25 -11.56 -4.69
N LYS A 271 -8.75 -10.85 -5.70
CA LYS A 271 -8.16 -10.71 -7.02
C LYS A 271 -7.71 -9.27 -7.24
N GLN A 272 -6.45 -9.11 -7.62
CA GLN A 272 -5.89 -7.82 -8.00
C GLN A 272 -6.25 -7.53 -9.47
N LYS A 273 -7.00 -6.46 -9.75
CA LYS A 273 -7.42 -6.15 -11.12
C LYS A 273 -6.25 -5.82 -12.05
N TRP A 274 -5.19 -5.20 -11.53
CA TRP A 274 -4.05 -4.75 -12.33
C TRP A 274 -3.06 -5.85 -12.69
N SER A 275 -2.87 -6.86 -11.83
CA SER A 275 -1.94 -7.97 -12.06
C SER A 275 -2.64 -9.27 -12.47
N GLY A 276 -3.95 -9.37 -12.23
CA GLY A 276 -4.73 -10.59 -12.39
C GLY A 276 -4.50 -11.63 -11.29
N TYR A 277 -3.61 -11.36 -10.33
CA TYR A 277 -3.24 -12.31 -9.28
C TYR A 277 -4.40 -12.58 -8.32
N VAL A 278 -4.53 -13.85 -7.92
CA VAL A 278 -5.51 -14.31 -6.96
C VAL A 278 -4.80 -14.79 -5.70
N TYR A 279 -5.26 -14.29 -4.56
CA TYR A 279 -4.76 -14.65 -3.24
C TYR A 279 -5.84 -15.39 -2.48
N LEU A 280 -5.48 -16.55 -1.96
CA LEU A 280 -6.32 -17.34 -1.06
C LEU A 280 -5.97 -16.97 0.37
N VAL A 281 -6.95 -16.66 1.19
CA VAL A 281 -6.76 -16.15 2.54
C VAL A 281 -7.59 -16.96 3.52
N ARG A 282 -7.00 -17.36 4.65
CA ARG A 282 -7.72 -18.05 5.73
C ARG A 282 -7.26 -17.60 7.10
N ALA A 283 -8.18 -17.62 8.05
CA ALA A 283 -7.87 -17.34 9.44
C ALA A 283 -7.06 -18.48 10.09
N THR A 284 -6.39 -18.20 11.19
CA THR A 284 -5.82 -19.21 12.09
C THR A 284 -6.63 -19.31 13.37
N GLU A 285 -6.45 -20.38 14.15
CA GLU A 285 -7.09 -20.54 15.45
C GLU A 285 -6.69 -19.44 16.44
N GLN A 286 -5.50 -18.86 16.26
CA GLN A 286 -4.98 -17.75 17.05
C GLN A 286 -5.41 -16.38 16.51
N LYS A 287 -6.46 -16.32 15.69
CA LYS A 287 -6.98 -15.09 15.07
C LYS A 287 -6.00 -14.40 14.11
N GLY A 288 -4.92 -15.07 13.74
CA GLY A 288 -4.00 -14.62 12.68
C GLY A 288 -4.57 -14.92 11.29
N ILE A 289 -3.84 -14.55 10.25
CA ILE A 289 -4.21 -14.79 8.87
C ILE A 289 -3.04 -15.45 8.12
N GLU A 290 -3.36 -16.46 7.32
CA GLU A 290 -2.45 -17.06 6.34
C GLU A 290 -2.89 -16.68 4.94
N VAL A 291 -1.91 -16.40 4.07
CA VAL A 291 -2.14 -16.09 2.66
C VAL A 291 -1.38 -17.11 1.82
N LYS A 292 -2.03 -17.61 0.76
CA LYS A 292 -1.40 -18.42 -0.28
C LYS A 292 -1.64 -17.77 -1.64
N TYR A 293 -0.55 -17.55 -2.36
CA TYR A 293 -0.59 -17.11 -3.73
C TYR A 293 -1.09 -18.24 -4.65
N PHE A 294 -2.03 -17.91 -5.53
CA PHE A 294 -2.49 -18.81 -6.59
C PHE A 294 -2.18 -18.16 -7.94
N ALA A 295 -1.11 -18.62 -8.59
CA ALA A 295 -0.83 -18.31 -9.99
C ALA A 295 -1.85 -19.02 -10.87
N GLY A 296 -3.10 -18.55 -10.88
CA GLY A 296 -4.06 -18.95 -11.90
C GLY A 296 -3.60 -18.34 -13.21
N SER A 297 -3.02 -19.14 -14.10
CA SER A 297 -2.76 -18.73 -15.47
C SER A 297 -4.09 -18.31 -16.10
N ILE A 298 -4.23 -17.02 -16.38
CA ILE A 298 -5.36 -16.47 -17.16
C ILE A 298 -5.33 -17.02 -18.62
N HIS A 299 -4.31 -17.81 -18.99
CA HIS A 299 -4.08 -18.32 -20.35
C HIS A 299 -4.30 -19.84 -20.56
N ALA A 300 -4.92 -20.59 -19.65
CA ALA A 300 -5.15 -22.04 -19.86
C ALA A 300 -6.60 -22.45 -20.15
N LEU A 301 -7.53 -21.50 -20.35
CA LEU A 301 -8.94 -21.77 -20.70
C LEU A 301 -9.46 -20.75 -21.73
N GLY A 302 -8.82 -20.70 -22.89
CA GLY A 302 -9.28 -19.99 -24.07
C GLY A 302 -8.79 -20.71 -25.32
#